data_AF-A0A7C0YB17-F1
#
_entry.id   AF-A0A7C0YB17-F1
#
_cell.length_a   1.000
_cell.length_b   1.000
_cell.length_c   1.000
_cell.angle_alpha   90.00
_cell.angle_beta   90.00
_cell.angle_gamma   90.00
#
_symmetry.space_group_name_H-M   'P 1'
#
loop_
_entity.id
_entity.type
_entity.pdbx_description
1 polymer ?
#
loop_
_entity_poly.entity_id
_entity_poly.type
_entity_poly.pdbx_seq_one_letter_code
_entity_poly.pdbx_strand_id
1 'polypeptide(L)'
;MEKISIRTKFLFIILGSFLSLGIITLIFTYISLSYHFKKELKSWSIPLAQKISEEVKPILISGDKIAAKTILLKYLQKEPEIAYLIIIDKFGNIFAHTFEKTIPFELENISLKNLYGIKEVNIEGRLIFNIAYPLKKWTLHIGLLRLTKLPIKQRVYHVFKIVGSIFGAVSLVGIGIA
;
A
#
# COMPACT_ATOMS: atom_id res chain seq x y z
N MET A 1 -1.28 23.01 48.98
CA MET A 1 -0.94 21.91 48.05
C MET A 1 -1.09 20.61 48.82
N GLU A 2 -2.20 19.90 48.62
CA GLU A 2 -2.43 18.61 49.30
C GLU A 2 -1.33 17.61 48.94
N LYS A 3 -0.74 16.98 49.96
CA LYS A 3 0.27 15.94 49.78
C LYS A 3 -0.40 14.70 49.21
N ILE A 4 -0.21 14.46 47.91
CA ILE A 4 -0.62 13.22 47.24
C ILE A 4 -0.08 12.01 48.03
N SER A 5 -0.97 11.11 48.42
CA SER A 5 -0.66 9.86 49.12
C SER A 5 0.39 9.05 48.36
N ILE A 6 1.29 8.37 49.11
CA ILE A 6 2.29 7.47 48.53
C ILE A 6 1.64 6.43 47.62
N ARG A 7 0.45 5.94 47.98
CA ARG A 7 -0.31 4.94 47.21
C ARG A 7 -0.69 5.48 45.83
N THR A 8 -1.15 6.72 45.77
CA THR A 8 -1.52 7.40 44.52
C THR A 8 -0.30 7.63 43.62
N LYS A 9 0.87 7.96 44.19
CA LYS A 9 2.12 8.06 43.42
C LYS A 9 2.52 6.74 42.78
N PHE A 10 2.42 5.62 43.51
CA PHE A 10 2.70 4.30 42.95
C PHE A 10 1.70 3.91 41.86
N LEU A 11 0.40 4.20 42.06
CA LEU A 11 -0.63 3.97 41.04
C LEU A 11 -0.32 4.74 39.74
N PHE A 12 0.05 6.02 39.82
CA PHE A 12 0.43 6.79 38.64
C PHE A 12 1.65 6.23 37.91
N ILE A 13 2.66 5.75 38.64
CA ILE A 13 3.86 5.14 38.04
C ILE A 13 3.50 3.84 37.33
N ILE A 14 2.67 3.00 37.93
CA ILE A 14 2.21 1.72 37.34
C ILE A 14 1.35 2.01 36.10
N LEU A 15 0.38 2.92 36.20
CA LEU A 15 -0.51 3.29 35.10
C LEU A 15 0.28 3.90 33.94
N GLY A 16 1.23 4.79 34.24
CA GLY A 16 2.10 5.42 33.24
C GLY A 16 3.02 4.41 32.55
N SER A 17 3.56 3.45 33.29
CA SER A 17 4.37 2.36 32.71
C SER A 17 3.55 1.43 31.82
N PHE A 18 2.29 1.19 32.19
CA PHE A 18 1.38 0.40 31.38
C PHE A 18 1.05 1.14 30.07
N LEU A 19 0.68 2.43 30.15
CA LEU A 19 0.42 3.26 28.97
C LEU A 19 1.62 3.33 28.03
N SER A 20 2.83 3.49 28.56
CA SER A 20 4.04 3.60 27.73
C SER A 20 4.30 2.31 26.96
N LEU A 21 4.14 1.15 27.61
CA LEU A 21 4.21 -0.15 26.94
C LEU A 21 3.18 -0.26 25.81
N GLY A 22 1.93 0.17 26.05
CA GLY A 22 0.90 0.19 25.02
C GLY A 22 1.28 1.02 23.80
N ILE A 23 1.75 2.24 24.03
CA ILE A 23 2.19 3.14 22.95
C ILE A 23 3.36 2.51 22.18
N ILE A 24 4.34 1.93 22.87
CA ILE A 24 5.48 1.25 22.23
C ILE A 24 5.01 0.09 21.36
N THR A 25 4.11 -0.77 21.87
CA THR A 25 3.56 -1.89 21.11
C THR A 25 2.80 -1.42 19.87
N LEU A 26 2.04 -0.33 19.96
CA LEU A 26 1.30 0.25 18.83
C LEU A 26 2.25 0.77 17.75
N ILE A 27 3.28 1.51 18.15
CA ILE A 27 4.32 2.01 17.23
C ILE A 27 5.04 0.83 16.57
N PHE A 28 5.46 -0.17 17.35
CA PHE A 28 6.18 -1.34 16.84
C PHE A 28 5.32 -2.14 15.85
N THR A 29 4.04 -2.32 16.17
CA THR A 29 3.08 -3.01 15.29
C THR A 29 2.91 -2.25 13.98
N TYR A 30 2.75 -0.92 14.03
CA TYR A 30 2.64 -0.10 12.82
C TYR A 30 3.86 -0.24 11.91
N ILE A 31 5.07 -0.14 12.50
CA ILE A 31 6.33 -0.24 11.76
C ILE A 31 6.50 -1.64 11.16
N SER A 32 6.33 -2.69 11.97
CA SER A 32 6.49 -4.08 11.55
C SER A 32 5.51 -4.42 10.43
N LEU A 33 4.23 -4.10 10.63
CA LEU A 33 3.19 -4.39 9.65
C LEU A 33 3.46 -3.66 8.33
N SER A 34 3.80 -2.36 8.39
CA SER A 34 4.13 -1.57 7.19
C SER A 34 5.35 -2.12 6.45
N TYR A 35 6.37 -2.57 7.19
CA TYR A 35 7.58 -3.17 6.62
C TYR A 35 7.27 -4.49 5.91
N HIS A 36 6.56 -5.40 6.58
CA HIS A 36 6.19 -6.69 6.00
C HIS A 36 5.29 -6.53 4.77
N PHE A 37 4.33 -5.60 4.81
CA PHE A 37 3.51 -5.28 3.64
C PHE A 37 4.33 -4.81 2.44
N LYS A 38 5.23 -3.84 2.66
CA LYS A 38 6.09 -3.33 1.58
C LYS A 38 7.01 -4.41 1.03
N LYS A 39 7.50 -5.31 1.89
CA LYS A 39 8.36 -6.44 1.51
C LYS A 39 7.60 -7.46 0.68
N GLU A 40 6.41 -7.87 1.11
CA GLU A 40 5.55 -8.81 0.40
C GLU A 40 5.15 -8.24 -0.98
N LEU A 41 4.73 -6.98 -1.01
CA LEU A 41 4.36 -6.30 -2.25
C LEU A 41 5.51 -6.33 -3.25
N LYS A 42 6.72 -5.93 -2.83
CA LYS A 42 7.92 -5.98 -3.69
C LYS A 42 8.26 -7.40 -4.15
N SER A 43 8.18 -8.37 -3.24
CA SER A 43 8.55 -9.76 -3.51
C SER A 43 7.69 -10.39 -4.58
N TRP A 44 6.41 -10.03 -4.64
CA TRP A 44 5.48 -10.54 -5.65
C TRP A 44 5.47 -9.68 -6.92
N SER A 45 5.49 -8.35 -6.77
CA SER A 45 5.29 -7.46 -7.91
C SER A 45 6.50 -7.30 -8.82
N ILE A 46 7.72 -7.30 -8.27
CA ILE A 46 8.93 -7.09 -9.07
C ILE A 46 9.15 -8.25 -10.05
N PRO A 47 9.06 -9.53 -9.64
CA PRO A 47 9.14 -10.66 -10.58
C PRO A 47 8.05 -10.64 -11.65
N LEU A 48 6.81 -10.29 -11.28
CA LEU A 48 5.72 -10.14 -12.23
C LEU A 48 6.03 -9.04 -13.26
N ALA A 49 6.44 -7.86 -12.80
CA ALA A 49 6.80 -6.76 -13.67
C ALA A 49 7.96 -7.14 -14.59
N GLN A 50 9.00 -7.78 -14.06
CA GLN A 50 10.13 -8.25 -14.86
C GLN A 50 9.68 -9.22 -15.95
N LYS A 51 8.85 -10.22 -15.61
CA LYS A 51 8.34 -11.20 -16.57
C LYS A 51 7.56 -10.55 -17.71
N ILE A 52 6.63 -9.64 -17.39
CA ILE A 52 5.87 -8.88 -18.40
C ILE A 52 6.82 -8.02 -19.24
N SER A 53 7.80 -7.40 -18.59
CA SER A 53 8.79 -6.53 -19.23
C SER A 53 9.62 -7.29 -20.28
N GLU A 54 10.03 -8.52 -19.98
CA GLU A 54 10.83 -9.37 -20.87
C GLU A 54 10.03 -9.78 -22.11
N GLU A 55 8.74 -10.10 -21.94
CA GLU A 55 7.85 -10.49 -23.04
C GLU A 55 7.49 -9.31 -23.96
N VAL A 56 7.33 -8.11 -23.41
CA VAL A 56 6.93 -6.92 -24.18
C VAL A 56 8.11 -6.18 -24.82
N LYS A 57 9.31 -6.29 -24.26
CA LYS A 57 10.53 -5.61 -24.75
C LYS A 57 10.81 -5.77 -26.25
N PRO A 58 10.78 -6.98 -26.87
CA PRO A 58 11.00 -7.10 -28.32
C PRO A 58 9.94 -6.35 -29.14
N ILE A 59 8.70 -6.33 -28.66
CA ILE A 59 7.59 -5.68 -29.35
C ILE A 59 7.69 -4.15 -29.27
N LEU A 60 8.14 -3.62 -28.13
CA LEU A 60 8.41 -2.19 -27.99
C LEU A 60 9.49 -1.70 -28.96
N ILE A 61 10.44 -2.56 -29.35
CA ILE A 61 11.47 -2.23 -30.34
C ILE A 61 10.87 -2.20 -31.75
N SER A 62 9.99 -3.15 -32.06
CA SER A 62 9.28 -3.21 -33.35
C SER A 62 8.23 -2.11 -33.54
N GLY A 63 7.77 -1.48 -32.45
CA GLY A 63 6.73 -0.45 -32.49
C GLY A 63 5.30 -0.99 -32.65
N ASP A 64 5.10 -2.31 -32.57
CA ASP A 64 3.78 -2.93 -32.70
C ASP A 64 2.94 -2.75 -31.42
N LYS A 65 2.11 -1.71 -31.42
CA LYS A 65 1.20 -1.39 -30.32
C LYS A 65 0.12 -2.46 -30.12
N ILE A 66 -0.30 -3.15 -31.17
CA ILE A 66 -1.36 -4.17 -31.11
C ILE A 66 -0.81 -5.40 -30.39
N ALA A 67 0.37 -5.88 -30.79
CA ALA A 67 1.03 -7.00 -30.12
C ALA A 67 1.32 -6.69 -28.63
N ALA A 68 1.73 -5.45 -28.32
CA ALA A 68 1.96 -5.03 -26.94
C ALA A 68 0.66 -5.09 -26.13
N LYS A 69 -0.44 -4.53 -26.66
CA LYS A 69 -1.76 -4.58 -26.03
C LYS A 69 -2.22 -6.02 -25.80
N THR A 70 -2.04 -6.91 -26.77
CA THR A 70 -2.40 -8.33 -26.66
C THR A 70 -1.68 -9.02 -25.51
N ILE A 71 -0.38 -8.78 -25.32
CA ILE A 71 0.36 -9.33 -24.18
C ILE A 71 -0.17 -8.75 -22.87
N LEU A 72 -0.40 -7.44 -22.79
CA LEU A 72 -0.91 -6.83 -21.57
C LEU A 72 -2.29 -7.42 -21.19
N LEU A 73 -3.19 -7.58 -22.17
CA LEU A 73 -4.51 -8.18 -21.94
C LEU A 73 -4.41 -9.64 -21.49
N LYS A 74 -3.47 -10.42 -22.04
CA LYS A 74 -3.18 -11.80 -21.58
C LYS A 74 -2.81 -11.83 -20.10
N TYR A 75 -1.98 -10.90 -19.63
CA TYR A 75 -1.63 -10.82 -18.20
C TYR A 75 -2.81 -10.34 -17.33
N LEU A 76 -3.58 -9.35 -17.80
CA LEU A 76 -4.77 -8.88 -17.10
C LEU A 76 -5.78 -10.02 -16.90
N GLN A 77 -5.98 -10.87 -17.90
CA GLN A 77 -6.89 -12.02 -17.82
C GLN A 77 -6.37 -13.15 -16.94
N LYS A 78 -5.04 -13.34 -16.91
CA LYS A 78 -4.41 -14.45 -16.17
C LYS A 78 -4.24 -14.17 -14.68
N GLU A 79 -3.96 -12.92 -14.32
CA GLU A 79 -3.63 -12.52 -12.96
C GLU A 79 -4.78 -11.67 -12.38
N PRO A 80 -5.70 -12.26 -11.58
CA PRO A 80 -6.89 -11.55 -11.08
C PRO A 80 -6.56 -10.39 -10.12
N GLU A 81 -5.31 -10.31 -9.69
CA GLU A 81 -4.78 -9.27 -8.83
C GLU A 81 -4.35 -8.02 -9.59
N ILE A 82 -4.29 -8.06 -10.92
CA ILE A 82 -3.97 -6.90 -11.76
C ILE A 82 -5.26 -6.13 -12.04
N ALA A 83 -5.29 -4.85 -11.68
CA ALA A 83 -6.34 -3.91 -12.07
C ALA A 83 -6.15 -3.40 -13.50
N TYR A 84 -4.91 -3.03 -13.83
CA TYR A 84 -4.57 -2.47 -15.14
C TYR A 84 -3.09 -2.63 -15.45
N LEU A 85 -2.76 -2.54 -16.74
CA LEU A 85 -1.40 -2.42 -17.25
C LEU A 85 -1.34 -1.26 -18.25
N ILE A 86 -0.31 -0.43 -18.15
CA ILE A 86 -0.06 0.69 -19.07
C ILE A 86 1.43 0.74 -19.37
N ILE A 87 1.80 0.99 -20.61
CA ILE A 87 3.17 1.31 -21.00
C ILE A 87 3.18 2.75 -21.46
N ILE A 88 4.08 3.54 -20.88
CA ILE A 88 4.31 4.93 -21.27
C ILE A 88 5.73 5.13 -21.78
N ASP A 89 5.96 6.12 -22.64
CA ASP A 89 7.30 6.57 -22.98
C ASP A 89 7.88 7.53 -21.92
N LYS A 90 9.14 7.92 -22.11
CA LYS A 90 9.82 8.93 -21.29
C LYS A 90 9.16 10.33 -21.30
N PHE A 91 8.29 10.61 -22.26
CA PHE A 91 7.55 11.87 -22.37
C PHE A 91 6.18 11.82 -21.69
N GLY A 92 5.72 10.64 -21.30
CA GLY A 92 4.39 10.41 -20.70
C GLY A 92 3.33 10.00 -21.72
N ASN A 93 3.69 9.80 -22.99
CA ASN A 93 2.75 9.31 -24.01
C ASN A 93 2.47 7.83 -23.79
N ILE A 94 1.21 7.45 -23.87
CA ILE A 94 0.81 6.05 -23.75
C ILE A 94 1.14 5.30 -25.03
N PHE A 95 1.85 4.18 -24.88
CA PHE A 95 2.14 3.24 -25.96
C PHE A 95 1.05 2.18 -26.10
N ALA A 96 0.68 1.57 -24.97
CA ALA A 96 -0.32 0.51 -24.88
C ALA A 96 -0.95 0.52 -23.48
N HIS A 97 -2.22 0.12 -23.38
CA HIS A 97 -2.94 -0.01 -22.12
C HIS A 97 -4.00 -1.11 -22.20
N THR A 98 -4.48 -1.55 -21.04
CA THR A 98 -5.53 -2.58 -20.94
C THR A 98 -6.94 -2.05 -20.72
N PHE A 99 -7.14 -0.74 -20.57
CA PHE A 99 -8.49 -0.17 -20.46
C PHE A 99 -9.32 -0.42 -21.73
N GLU A 100 -10.61 -0.71 -21.54
CA GLU A 100 -11.55 -1.02 -22.63
C GLU A 100 -11.83 0.19 -23.52
N LYS A 101 -12.03 1.37 -22.92
CA LYS A 101 -12.38 2.61 -23.62
C LYS A 101 -11.28 3.65 -23.51
N THR A 102 -11.21 4.33 -22.37
CA THR A 102 -10.29 5.43 -22.09
C THR A 102 -9.57 5.18 -20.78
N ILE A 103 -8.41 5.83 -20.60
CA ILE A 103 -7.70 5.81 -19.34
C ILE A 103 -8.50 6.66 -18.34
N PRO A 104 -8.72 6.19 -17.10
CA PRO A 104 -9.37 6.97 -16.07
C PRO A 104 -8.68 8.31 -15.85
N PHE A 105 -9.47 9.39 -15.72
CA PHE A 105 -8.97 10.75 -15.56
C PHE A 105 -8.02 10.89 -14.35
N GLU A 106 -8.22 10.10 -13.31
CA GLU A 106 -7.37 10.06 -12.11
C GLU A 106 -5.93 9.67 -12.46
N LEU A 107 -5.73 8.76 -13.41
CA LEU A 107 -4.39 8.34 -13.85
C LEU A 107 -3.73 9.38 -14.76
N GLU A 108 -4.52 10.11 -15.54
CA GLU A 108 -4.02 11.22 -16.36
C GLU A 108 -3.56 12.38 -15.47
N ASN A 109 -4.35 12.72 -14.45
CA ASN A 109 -4.09 13.85 -13.55
C ASN A 109 -2.84 13.66 -12.67
N ILE A 110 -2.56 12.42 -12.25
CA ILE A 110 -1.40 12.11 -11.40
C ILE A 110 -0.08 12.16 -12.20
N SER A 111 -0.14 12.27 -13.54
CA SER A 111 0.99 12.22 -14.45
C SER A 111 1.84 10.98 -14.22
N LEU A 112 1.49 9.88 -14.89
CA LEU A 112 2.17 8.58 -14.78
C LEU A 112 3.71 8.69 -14.88
N LYS A 113 4.23 9.65 -15.66
CA LYS A 113 5.66 9.95 -15.78
C LYS A 113 6.36 10.27 -14.44
N ASN A 114 5.64 10.83 -13.47
CA ASN A 114 6.16 11.21 -12.16
C ASN A 114 5.92 10.13 -11.08
N LEU A 115 5.27 9.02 -11.46
CA LEU A 115 5.10 7.87 -10.58
C LEU A 115 6.31 6.96 -10.72
N TYR A 116 7.12 6.92 -9.67
CA TYR A 116 8.24 5.98 -9.54
C TYR A 116 8.02 5.02 -8.39
N GLY A 117 8.49 3.79 -8.56
CA GLY A 117 8.37 2.74 -7.57
C GLY A 117 6.92 2.35 -7.32
N ILE A 118 6.58 2.10 -6.06
CA ILE A 118 5.27 1.65 -5.63
C ILE A 118 4.54 2.83 -4.98
N LYS A 119 3.39 3.21 -5.53
CA LYS A 119 2.54 4.30 -5.01
C LYS A 119 1.07 3.88 -4.97
N GLU A 120 0.36 4.38 -3.97
CA GLU A 120 -1.09 4.23 -3.88
C GLU A 120 -1.77 5.24 -4.80
N VAL A 121 -2.75 4.78 -5.57
CA VAL A 121 -3.56 5.57 -6.49
C VAL A 121 -5.02 5.23 -6.24
N ASN A 122 -5.89 6.24 -6.20
CA ASN A 122 -7.33 6.03 -6.10
C ASN A 122 -7.95 6.15 -7.49
N ILE A 123 -8.64 5.11 -7.94
CA ILE A 123 -9.35 5.08 -9.23
C ILE A 123 -10.78 4.65 -8.93
N GLU A 124 -11.77 5.47 -9.30
CA GLU A 124 -13.19 5.17 -9.09
C GLU A 124 -13.53 4.77 -7.63
N GLY A 125 -12.86 5.37 -6.66
CA GLY A 125 -13.05 5.07 -5.23
C GLY A 125 -12.35 3.81 -4.73
N ARG A 126 -11.59 3.10 -5.58
CA ARG A 126 -10.80 1.93 -5.21
C ARG A 126 -9.32 2.28 -5.06
N LEU A 127 -8.73 1.86 -3.94
CA LEU A 127 -7.30 2.02 -3.69
C LEU A 127 -6.51 0.97 -4.47
N ILE A 128 -5.68 1.40 -5.41
CA ILE A 128 -4.86 0.54 -6.27
C ILE A 128 -3.40 0.87 -6.04
N PHE A 129 -2.57 -0.16 -5.94
CA PHE A 129 -1.12 0.02 -5.86
C PHE A 129 -0.55 0.06 -7.27
N ASN A 130 -0.10 1.24 -7.71
CA ASN A 130 0.61 1.41 -8.96
C ASN A 130 2.09 1.12 -8.78
N ILE A 131 2.64 0.32 -9.69
CA ILE A 131 4.05 -0.05 -9.73
C ILE A 131 4.63 0.40 -11.05
N ALA A 132 5.60 1.30 -10.99
CA ALA A 132 6.35 1.76 -12.15
C ALA A 132 7.65 0.96 -12.28
N TYR A 133 7.73 0.15 -13.33
CA TYR A 133 8.90 -0.65 -13.67
C TYR A 133 9.60 -0.09 -14.91
N PRO A 134 10.87 0.32 -14.82
CA PRO A 134 11.56 1.01 -15.92
C PRO A 134 11.94 0.05 -17.05
N LEU A 135 11.73 0.49 -18.29
CA LEU A 135 11.94 -0.24 -19.55
C LEU A 135 12.81 0.56 -20.53
N LYS A 136 14.07 0.86 -20.17
CA LYS A 136 14.98 1.75 -20.93
C LYS A 136 14.34 3.10 -21.31
N LYS A 137 13.67 3.18 -22.48
CA LYS A 137 12.98 4.39 -23.00
C LYS A 137 11.50 4.46 -22.59
N TRP A 138 10.98 3.39 -22.01
CA TRP A 138 9.59 3.20 -21.62
C TRP A 138 9.49 2.95 -20.11
N THR A 139 8.28 2.99 -19.58
CA THR A 139 7.96 2.57 -18.21
C THR A 139 6.68 1.73 -18.24
N LEU A 140 6.73 0.54 -17.63
CA LEU A 140 5.57 -0.31 -17.43
C LEU A 140 4.93 0.03 -16.08
N HIS A 141 3.68 0.47 -16.12
CA HIS A 141 2.83 0.72 -14.97
C HIS A 141 1.89 -0.47 -14.77
N ILE A 142 1.91 -1.03 -13.57
CA ILE A 142 1.04 -2.14 -13.17
C ILE A 142 0.20 -1.69 -11.99
N GLY A 143 -1.12 -1.67 -12.15
CA GLY A 143 -2.07 -1.44 -11.07
C GLY A 143 -2.46 -2.75 -10.42
N LEU A 144 -2.39 -2.83 -9.09
CA LEU A 144 -2.65 -4.05 -8.33
C LEU A 144 -3.80 -3.89 -7.31
N LEU A 145 -4.70 -4.88 -7.30
CA LEU A 145 -5.84 -5.04 -6.37
C LEU A 145 -5.51 -5.88 -5.14
N ARG A 146 -4.47 -6.73 -5.19
CA ARG A 146 -4.14 -7.74 -4.15
C ARG A 146 -4.15 -7.16 -2.74
N LEU A 147 -3.72 -5.92 -2.59
CA LEU A 147 -3.50 -5.28 -1.29
C LEU A 147 -4.55 -4.22 -0.94
N THR A 148 -5.58 -4.05 -1.77
CA THR A 148 -6.73 -3.18 -1.48
C THR A 148 -7.60 -3.72 -0.34
N LYS A 149 -7.43 -5.00 0.01
CA LYS A 149 -8.29 -5.74 0.95
C LYS A 149 -8.27 -5.24 2.40
N LEU A 150 -7.55 -4.17 2.73
CA LEU A 150 -7.75 -3.24 3.85
C LEU A 150 -6.54 -2.30 3.82
N PRO A 151 -6.69 -0.96 3.69
CA PRO A 151 -5.57 -0.05 3.84
C PRO A 151 -4.87 -0.34 5.16
N ILE A 152 -3.53 -0.30 5.18
CA ILE A 152 -2.73 -0.57 6.38
C ILE A 152 -3.28 0.21 7.58
N LYS A 153 -3.73 1.45 7.33
CA LYS A 153 -4.42 2.29 8.31
C LYS A 153 -5.63 1.64 8.98
N GLN A 154 -6.48 0.91 8.25
CA GLN A 154 -7.67 0.25 8.81
C GLN A 154 -7.30 -1.00 9.63
N ARG A 155 -6.33 -1.82 9.20
CA ARG A 155 -5.84 -2.94 10.04
C ARG A 155 -5.15 -2.44 11.30
N VAL A 156 -4.31 -1.42 11.16
CA VAL A 156 -3.67 -0.74 12.28
C VAL A 156 -4.74 -0.17 13.21
N TYR A 157 -5.76 0.51 12.69
CA TYR A 157 -6.85 1.06 13.49
C TYR A 157 -7.61 -0.02 14.29
N HIS A 158 -7.85 -1.19 13.70
CA HIS A 158 -8.45 -2.31 14.43
C HIS A 158 -7.58 -2.78 15.60
N VAL A 159 -6.25 -2.90 15.40
CA VAL A 159 -5.32 -3.22 16.48
C VAL A 159 -5.31 -2.12 17.53
N PHE A 160 -5.24 -0.85 17.11
CA PHE A 160 -5.33 0.31 18.00
C PHE A 160 -6.61 0.28 18.84
N LYS A 161 -7.75 -0.08 18.25
CA LYS A 161 -9.04 -0.15 18.94
C LYS A 161 -9.04 -1.28 19.99
N ILE A 162 -8.55 -2.47 19.65
CA ILE A 162 -8.48 -3.61 20.59
C ILE A 162 -7.55 -3.26 21.75
N VAL A 163 -6.32 -2.84 21.44
CA VAL A 163 -5.31 -2.48 22.43
C VAL A 163 -5.82 -1.34 23.32
N GLY A 164 -6.35 -0.28 22.72
CA GLY A 164 -6.93 0.86 23.44
C GLY A 164 -8.13 0.48 24.33
N SER A 165 -8.96 -0.48 23.91
CA SER A 165 -10.08 -0.98 24.73
C SER A 165 -9.58 -1.73 25.97
N ILE A 166 -8.53 -2.56 25.82
CA ILE A 166 -7.88 -3.25 26.94
C ILE A 166 -7.31 -2.22 27.91
N PHE A 167 -6.60 -1.21 27.41
CA PHE A 167 -6.06 -0.13 28.24
C PHE A 167 -7.16 0.65 28.97
N GLY A 168 -8.24 1.02 28.27
CA GLY A 168 -9.38 1.71 28.88
C GLY A 168 -10.03 0.88 29.99
N ALA A 169 -10.21 -0.42 29.78
CA ALA A 169 -10.76 -1.31 30.79
C ALA A 169 -9.85 -1.42 32.04
N VAL A 170 -8.54 -1.58 31.84
CA VAL A 170 -7.57 -1.63 32.95
C VAL A 170 -7.52 -0.30 33.71
N SER A 171 -7.57 0.84 33.02
CA SER A 171 -7.59 2.15 33.67
C SER A 171 -8.86 2.38 34.50
N LEU A 172 -10.04 1.94 34.03
CA LEU A 172 -11.30 2.04 34.79
C LEU A 172 -11.26 1.21 36.07
N VAL A 173 -10.72 -0.02 36.01
CA VAL A 173 -10.53 -0.85 37.20
C VAL A 173 -9.54 -0.21 38.18
N GLY A 174 -8.44 0.34 37.67
CA GLY A 174 -7.45 1.03 38.50
C GLY A 174 -8.00 2.27 39.22
N ILE A 175 -8.87 3.05 38.55
CA ILE A 175 -9.54 4.21 39.15
C ILE A 175 -10.63 3.77 40.14
N GLY A 176 -11.37 2.71 39.85
CA GLY A 176 -12.43 2.21 40.74
C GLY A 176 -11.93 1.56 42.04
N ILE A 177 -10.65 1.19 42.10
CA ILE A 177 -10.00 0.61 43.29
C ILE A 177 -9.24 1.67 44.11
N ALA A 178 -8.92 2.84 43.52
CA ALA A 178 -8.15 3.92 44.13
C ALA A 178 -9.02 4.86 44.98
#